data_AF-A0A452Z3A1-F1
#
_entry.id   AF-A0A452Z3A1-F1
#
_cell.length_a   1.000
_cell.length_b   1.000
_cell.length_c   1.000
_cell.angle_alpha   90.00
_cell.angle_beta   90.00
_cell.angle_gamma   90.00
#
_symmetry.space_group_name_H-M   'P 1'
#
loop_
_entity.id
_entity.type
_entity.pdbx_description
1 polymer ?
#
loop_
_entity_poly.entity_id
_entity_poly.type
_entity_poly.pdbx_seq_one_letter_code
_entity_poly.pdbx_strand_id
1 'polypeptide(L)'
;PTTQQVMIDTISAGPTTVILTGSHTNFAIFLMTYPHLKGNVKHIYTMGGGVRSKNPTGCCPKDVTTACTPQQCGDIGNLFSSYSTNPYAEFNIFGDPFAAYQVFHSGIPITLVPLDATNTIPVNEEFFYAFQQHQSTFEAEYCFKSLKMARDTWSDDQFHASYFMWDSFTSGVAISGMRNDKDCLHGNDFAELEYMNITVITSNEPYGIYDGSNPLFDGHAVPKFGLKKGGVHSGHVQTGIVDSFCIIEGSRKGRCEDGYTKEISGLEAVRVRVATKAKSNVDKNSRLDREFFKSFLEGLNSP
;
A
#
# COMPACT_ATOMS: atom_id res chain seq x y z
N PRO A 1 23.74 -11.78 -3.75
CA PRO A 1 22.62 -12.73 -3.97
C PRO A 1 21.45 -11.98 -4.60
N THR A 2 20.63 -12.61 -5.43
CA THR A 2 19.39 -11.97 -5.96
C THR A 2 18.30 -11.99 -4.89
N THR A 3 17.31 -11.10 -4.98
CA THR A 3 16.15 -11.10 -4.08
C THR A 3 15.44 -12.46 -4.07
N GLN A 4 15.33 -13.11 -5.25
CA GLN A 4 14.74 -14.44 -5.37
C GLN A 4 15.53 -15.49 -4.57
N GLN A 5 16.87 -15.49 -4.67
CA GLN A 5 17.69 -16.44 -3.92
C GLN A 5 17.54 -16.25 -2.40
N VAL A 6 17.53 -15.00 -1.93
CA VAL A 6 17.34 -14.70 -0.50
C VAL A 6 15.98 -15.20 -0.01
N MET A 7 14.90 -15.00 -0.77
CA MET A 7 13.57 -15.50 -0.41
C MET A 7 13.53 -17.02 -0.37
N ILE A 8 14.11 -17.70 -1.36
CA ILE A 8 14.18 -19.16 -1.40
C ILE A 8 14.93 -19.70 -0.18
N ASP A 9 16.14 -19.20 0.07
CA ASP A 9 16.98 -19.68 1.17
C ASP A 9 16.31 -19.45 2.52
N THR A 10 15.74 -18.26 2.72
CA THR A 10 15.07 -17.89 3.99
C THR A 10 13.80 -18.72 4.22
N ILE A 11 12.91 -18.79 3.22
CA ILE A 11 11.60 -19.43 3.38
C ILE A 11 11.73 -20.95 3.38
N SER A 12 12.72 -21.52 2.67
CA SER A 12 13.00 -22.96 2.74
C SER A 12 13.62 -23.38 4.10
N ALA A 13 14.33 -22.48 4.78
CA ALA A 13 14.91 -22.75 6.09
C ALA A 13 13.87 -22.84 7.22
N GLY A 14 12.70 -22.23 7.07
CA GLY A 14 11.61 -22.42 8.04
C GLY A 14 10.49 -21.38 7.99
N PRO A 15 9.58 -21.44 9.00
CA PRO A 15 8.49 -20.50 9.18
C PRO A 15 8.93 -19.03 9.08
N THR A 16 8.37 -18.30 8.12
CA THR A 16 8.78 -16.93 7.80
C THR A 16 7.56 -16.01 7.74
N THR A 17 7.66 -14.83 8.36
CA THR A 17 6.73 -13.71 8.14
C THR A 17 7.31 -12.78 7.10
N VAL A 18 6.49 -12.34 6.15
CA VAL A 18 6.93 -11.47 5.05
C VAL A 18 6.33 -10.08 5.25
N ILE A 19 7.16 -9.04 5.11
CA ILE A 19 6.72 -7.64 5.13
C ILE A 19 6.98 -7.06 3.75
N LEU A 20 5.92 -6.53 3.10
CA LEU A 20 5.98 -5.96 1.75
C LEU A 20 5.61 -4.48 1.81
N THR A 21 6.59 -3.61 1.57
CA THR A 21 6.41 -2.14 1.55
C THR A 21 6.66 -1.52 0.17
N GLY A 22 6.71 -2.36 -0.87
CA GLY A 22 6.84 -1.97 -2.26
C GLY A 22 5.98 -2.87 -3.15
N SER A 23 6.08 -2.74 -4.47
CA SER A 23 5.35 -3.59 -5.40
C SER A 23 5.63 -5.08 -5.21
N HIS A 24 4.57 -5.88 -5.33
CA HIS A 24 4.53 -7.29 -4.95
C HIS A 24 5.25 -8.23 -5.93
N THR A 25 5.78 -7.72 -7.04
CA THR A 25 6.36 -8.50 -8.16
C THR A 25 7.34 -9.58 -7.70
N ASN A 26 8.31 -9.22 -6.85
CA ASN A 26 9.32 -10.18 -6.38
C ASN A 26 8.68 -11.35 -5.63
N PHE A 27 7.73 -11.07 -4.74
CA PHE A 27 7.09 -12.09 -3.93
C PHE A 27 6.09 -12.92 -4.73
N ALA A 28 5.36 -12.30 -5.67
CA ALA A 28 4.48 -13.04 -6.59
C ALA A 28 5.26 -14.02 -7.46
N ILE A 29 6.41 -13.60 -8.03
CA ILE A 29 7.31 -14.49 -8.78
C ILE A 29 7.73 -15.67 -7.91
N PHE A 30 8.10 -15.43 -6.65
CA PHE A 30 8.44 -16.49 -5.71
C PHE A 30 7.28 -17.47 -5.51
N LEU A 31 6.07 -16.97 -5.22
CA LEU A 31 4.89 -17.81 -4.99
C LEU A 31 4.51 -18.64 -6.22
N MET A 32 4.60 -18.05 -7.42
CA MET A 32 4.29 -18.72 -8.67
C MET A 32 5.34 -19.76 -9.05
N THR A 33 6.61 -19.51 -8.75
CA THR A 33 7.73 -20.41 -9.11
C THR A 33 7.90 -21.54 -8.08
N TYR A 34 7.68 -21.26 -6.80
CA TYR A 34 7.89 -22.19 -5.69
C TYR A 34 6.62 -22.37 -4.84
N PRO A 35 5.48 -22.80 -5.42
CA PRO A 35 4.21 -22.88 -4.71
C PRO A 35 4.25 -23.85 -3.51
N HIS A 36 5.15 -24.83 -3.52
CA HIS A 36 5.35 -25.77 -2.41
C HIS A 36 5.97 -25.11 -1.16
N LEU A 37 6.71 -24.00 -1.32
CA LEU A 37 7.32 -23.27 -0.18
C LEU A 37 6.36 -22.30 0.49
N LYS A 38 5.22 -22.01 -0.13
CA LYS A 38 4.17 -21.14 0.42
C LYS A 38 3.73 -21.56 1.83
N GLY A 39 3.71 -22.85 2.15
CA GLY A 39 3.34 -23.37 3.47
C GLY A 39 4.26 -22.93 4.62
N ASN A 40 5.47 -22.48 4.29
CA ASN A 40 6.41 -21.92 5.26
C ASN A 40 6.16 -20.43 5.52
N VAL A 41 5.36 -19.74 4.70
CA VAL A 41 5.01 -18.34 4.95
C VAL A 41 3.84 -18.27 5.93
N LYS A 42 4.09 -17.75 7.12
CA LYS A 42 3.11 -17.71 8.22
C LYS A 42 2.12 -16.56 8.09
N HIS A 43 2.62 -15.40 7.69
CA HIS A 43 1.82 -14.19 7.58
C HIS A 43 2.47 -13.22 6.61
N ILE A 44 1.67 -12.39 5.96
CA ILE A 44 2.13 -11.27 5.14
C ILE A 44 1.59 -9.98 5.75
N TYR A 45 2.47 -9.06 6.10
CA TYR A 45 2.10 -7.68 6.38
C TYR A 45 2.45 -6.85 5.15
N THR A 46 1.53 -6.04 4.65
CA THR A 46 1.79 -5.28 3.43
C THR A 46 1.27 -3.85 3.53
N MET A 47 2.13 -2.91 3.14
CA MET A 47 1.73 -1.53 2.87
C MET A 47 1.26 -1.47 1.42
N GLY A 48 0.03 -0.99 1.23
CA GLY A 48 -0.48 -0.68 -0.08
C GLY A 48 -1.99 -0.67 -0.14
N GLY A 49 -2.52 -0.25 -1.27
CA GLY A 49 -3.96 -0.15 -1.50
C GLY A 49 -4.63 0.99 -0.76
N GLY A 50 -5.90 1.21 -1.10
CA GLY A 50 -6.87 2.02 -0.37
C GLY A 50 -8.21 1.30 -0.52
N VAL A 51 -8.85 0.89 0.57
CA VAL A 51 -10.08 0.09 0.49
C VAL A 51 -11.31 1.01 0.51
N ARG A 52 -11.41 1.77 1.60
CA ARG A 52 -12.42 2.79 1.87
C ARG A 52 -11.78 4.16 2.09
N SER A 53 -10.52 4.31 1.66
CA SER A 53 -9.71 5.50 1.85
C SER A 53 -10.46 6.75 1.39
N LYS A 54 -10.42 7.76 2.23
CA LYS A 54 -10.86 9.12 1.94
C LYS A 54 -9.66 9.99 2.19
N ASN A 55 -9.06 10.55 1.15
CA ASN A 55 -7.89 11.41 1.32
C ASN A 55 -8.28 12.64 2.17
N PRO A 56 -7.70 12.82 3.37
CA PRO A 56 -8.13 13.86 4.31
C PRO A 56 -7.60 15.25 3.96
N THR A 57 -6.55 15.37 3.14
CA THR A 57 -5.84 16.65 2.93
C THR A 57 -5.99 17.24 1.54
N GLY A 58 -6.44 16.46 0.56
CA GLY A 58 -6.53 16.92 -0.82
C GLY A 58 -5.14 17.20 -1.41
N CYS A 59 -4.98 17.02 -2.71
CA CYS A 59 -3.67 17.17 -3.36
C CYS A 59 -3.31 18.63 -3.70
N CYS A 60 -4.13 19.62 -3.33
CA CYS A 60 -3.79 21.03 -3.55
C CYS A 60 -4.19 21.89 -2.34
N PRO A 61 -3.27 22.70 -1.80
CA PRO A 61 -3.63 23.72 -0.82
C PRO A 61 -4.48 24.82 -1.47
N LYS A 62 -5.17 25.59 -0.62
CA LYS A 62 -6.18 26.60 -1.03
C LYS A 62 -5.63 27.73 -1.91
N ASP A 63 -4.31 27.92 -2.00
CA ASP A 63 -3.70 29.14 -2.54
C ASP A 63 -2.67 28.91 -3.68
N VAL A 64 -2.67 27.77 -4.40
CA VAL A 64 -1.78 27.58 -5.57
C VAL A 64 -2.45 28.06 -6.85
N THR A 65 -1.88 29.07 -7.51
CA THR A 65 -2.44 29.72 -8.71
C THR A 65 -1.97 29.13 -10.04
N THR A 66 -1.04 28.17 -10.04
CA THR A 66 -0.58 27.52 -11.27
C THR A 66 -0.31 26.03 -11.04
N ALA A 67 -0.99 25.19 -11.84
CA ALA A 67 -0.80 23.74 -12.04
C ALA A 67 -1.38 22.74 -11.02
N CYS A 68 -2.16 23.15 -10.01
CA CYS A 68 -2.89 22.19 -9.17
C CYS A 68 -4.37 22.58 -9.13
N THR A 69 -5.27 21.77 -9.73
CA THR A 69 -6.71 22.03 -9.59
C THR A 69 -7.21 21.36 -8.30
N PRO A 70 -7.70 22.13 -7.29
CA PRO A 70 -8.03 21.64 -5.94
C PRO A 70 -9.11 20.56 -5.81
N GLN A 71 -9.60 20.01 -6.94
CA GLN A 71 -10.61 18.96 -7.03
C GLN A 71 -10.04 17.62 -7.54
N GLN A 72 -8.71 17.50 -7.66
CA GLN A 72 -8.04 16.32 -8.25
C GLN A 72 -7.69 15.21 -7.26
N CYS A 73 -8.02 15.31 -5.97
CA CYS A 73 -7.81 14.21 -5.03
C CYS A 73 -8.79 14.30 -3.85
N GLY A 74 -9.88 13.54 -3.96
CA GLY A 74 -10.74 13.14 -2.85
C GLY A 74 -11.08 11.65 -2.91
N ASP A 75 -10.33 10.91 -3.73
CA ASP A 75 -10.59 9.52 -4.06
C ASP A 75 -9.67 8.57 -3.28
N ILE A 76 -9.88 7.28 -3.52
CA ILE A 76 -9.35 6.16 -2.75
C ILE A 76 -7.82 5.98 -2.90
N GLY A 77 -7.25 6.35 -4.06
CA GLY A 77 -5.85 6.12 -4.43
C GLY A 77 -4.88 7.28 -4.18
N ASN A 78 -3.60 7.10 -4.59
CA ASN A 78 -2.54 8.12 -4.48
C ASN A 78 -1.67 8.30 -5.74
N LEU A 79 -2.14 7.89 -6.94
CA LEU A 79 -1.42 8.12 -8.19
C LEU A 79 -1.49 9.59 -8.66
N PHE A 80 -0.61 10.45 -8.12
CA PHE A 80 -0.63 11.90 -8.34
C PHE A 80 -0.60 12.33 -9.82
N SER A 81 0.18 11.64 -10.66
CA SER A 81 0.33 11.95 -12.10
C SER A 81 -0.70 11.25 -13.00
N SER A 82 -1.59 10.43 -12.43
CA SER A 82 -2.46 9.54 -13.19
C SER A 82 -3.93 9.65 -12.79
N TYR A 83 -4.32 10.67 -12.04
CA TYR A 83 -5.72 10.86 -11.63
C TYR A 83 -6.72 10.88 -12.81
N SER A 84 -6.33 11.49 -13.94
CA SER A 84 -7.16 11.55 -15.15
C SER A 84 -7.35 10.21 -15.85
N THR A 85 -6.60 9.17 -15.46
CA THR A 85 -6.68 7.81 -15.99
C THR A 85 -7.13 6.80 -14.92
N ASN A 86 -6.54 6.85 -13.72
CA ASN A 86 -6.81 5.97 -12.60
C ASN A 86 -6.71 6.69 -11.24
N PRO A 87 -7.86 7.03 -10.64
CA PRO A 87 -7.96 7.71 -9.36
C PRO A 87 -8.06 6.76 -8.15
N TYR A 88 -8.11 5.44 -8.37
CA TYR A 88 -8.46 4.46 -7.35
C TYR A 88 -7.25 3.73 -6.76
N ALA A 89 -6.19 3.59 -7.55
CA ALA A 89 -5.07 2.76 -7.20
C ALA A 89 -4.09 3.43 -6.24
N GLU A 90 -3.45 2.61 -5.43
CA GLU A 90 -2.30 3.00 -4.63
C GLU A 90 -1.02 2.53 -5.32
N PHE A 91 0.04 3.32 -5.19
CA PHE A 91 1.32 3.17 -5.91
C PHE A 91 1.92 1.76 -5.87
N ASN A 92 2.06 1.12 -4.70
CA ASN A 92 2.65 -0.21 -4.58
C ASN A 92 1.84 -1.26 -5.33
N ILE A 93 0.50 -1.23 -5.19
CA ILE A 93 -0.41 -2.16 -5.88
C ILE A 93 -0.46 -1.85 -7.38
N PHE A 94 -0.48 -0.57 -7.77
CA PHE A 94 -0.48 -0.14 -9.16
C PHE A 94 0.81 -0.49 -9.90
N GLY A 95 1.94 -0.52 -9.21
CA GLY A 95 3.21 -0.90 -9.81
C GLY A 95 3.20 -2.30 -10.43
N ASP A 96 2.39 -3.22 -9.88
CA ASP A 96 2.12 -4.53 -10.48
C ASP A 96 0.80 -5.13 -9.94
N PRO A 97 -0.36 -4.76 -10.53
CA PRO A 97 -1.66 -5.21 -10.06
C PRO A 97 -1.84 -6.73 -10.15
N PHE A 98 -1.24 -7.34 -11.17
CA PHE A 98 -1.27 -8.79 -11.34
C PHE A 98 -0.51 -9.50 -10.21
N ALA A 99 0.71 -9.05 -9.90
CA ALA A 99 1.48 -9.59 -8.78
C ALA A 99 0.77 -9.39 -7.44
N ALA A 100 0.20 -8.20 -7.20
CA ALA A 100 -0.58 -7.95 -6.00
C ALA A 100 -1.77 -8.91 -5.91
N TYR A 101 -2.52 -9.12 -7.01
CA TYR A 101 -3.58 -10.13 -7.03
C TYR A 101 -3.06 -11.52 -6.66
N GLN A 102 -1.93 -11.96 -7.22
CA GLN A 102 -1.33 -13.27 -6.87
C GLN A 102 -0.98 -13.38 -5.38
N VAL A 103 -0.48 -12.30 -4.76
CA VAL A 103 -0.16 -12.29 -3.33
C VAL A 103 -1.43 -12.32 -2.48
N PHE A 104 -2.43 -11.49 -2.79
CA PHE A 104 -3.70 -11.43 -2.04
C PHE A 104 -4.51 -12.73 -2.15
N HIS A 105 -4.50 -13.33 -3.34
CA HIS A 105 -5.15 -14.62 -3.62
C HIS A 105 -4.26 -15.84 -3.31
N SER A 106 -3.10 -15.61 -2.69
CA SER A 106 -2.26 -16.71 -2.26
C SER A 106 -2.98 -17.58 -1.23
N GLY A 107 -3.83 -17.03 -0.36
CA GLY A 107 -4.40 -17.77 0.77
C GLY A 107 -3.45 -17.94 1.96
N ILE A 108 -2.33 -17.22 1.95
CA ILE A 108 -1.55 -16.93 3.17
C ILE A 108 -2.33 -15.86 3.97
N PRO A 109 -2.36 -15.91 5.32
CA PRO A 109 -2.93 -14.82 6.12
C PRO A 109 -2.27 -13.48 5.83
N ILE A 110 -3.08 -12.44 5.58
CA ILE A 110 -2.61 -11.09 5.24
C ILE A 110 -3.15 -10.07 6.25
N THR A 111 -2.26 -9.18 6.69
CA THR A 111 -2.61 -7.90 7.28
C THR A 111 -2.25 -6.78 6.29
N LEU A 112 -3.27 -6.07 5.82
CA LEU A 112 -3.12 -4.91 4.95
C LEU A 112 -3.03 -3.63 5.78
N VAL A 113 -2.06 -2.77 5.45
CA VAL A 113 -1.94 -1.40 5.96
C VAL A 113 -2.15 -0.46 4.78
N PRO A 114 -3.40 -0.10 4.47
CA PRO A 114 -3.74 0.72 3.31
C PRO A 114 -3.69 2.21 3.62
N LEU A 115 -3.92 3.02 2.59
CA LEU A 115 -4.10 4.46 2.68
C LEU A 115 -5.14 4.87 3.73
N ASP A 116 -6.20 4.07 3.94
CA ASP A 116 -7.19 4.29 4.99
C ASP A 116 -6.54 4.53 6.35
N ALA A 117 -5.59 3.66 6.72
CA ALA A 117 -4.90 3.76 7.99
C ALA A 117 -3.79 4.79 7.97
N THR A 118 -2.97 4.80 6.92
CA THR A 118 -1.78 5.65 6.89
C THR A 118 -2.14 7.13 6.77
N ASN A 119 -3.27 7.46 6.14
CA ASN A 119 -3.80 8.83 6.08
C ASN A 119 -4.17 9.39 7.47
N THR A 120 -4.25 8.55 8.50
CA THR A 120 -4.51 8.98 9.88
C THR A 120 -3.25 9.21 10.70
N ILE A 121 -2.05 8.99 10.13
CA ILE A 121 -0.76 9.16 10.80
C ILE A 121 0.21 10.04 9.97
N PRO A 122 -0.14 11.34 9.77
CA PRO A 122 0.72 12.28 9.06
C PRO A 122 2.00 12.55 9.85
N VAL A 123 3.11 12.81 9.16
CA VAL A 123 4.31 13.38 9.78
C VAL A 123 4.02 14.87 10.04
N ASN A 124 3.24 15.14 11.09
CA ASN A 124 2.85 16.49 11.48
C ASN A 124 4.03 17.26 12.12
N GLU A 125 3.84 18.57 12.33
CA GLU A 125 4.87 19.45 12.87
C GLU A 125 5.35 19.01 14.26
N GLU A 126 4.43 18.60 15.14
CA GLU A 126 4.75 18.17 16.51
C GLU A 126 5.62 16.91 16.50
N PHE A 127 5.28 15.91 15.68
CA PHE A 127 6.12 14.71 15.52
C PHE A 127 7.48 15.04 14.91
N PHE A 128 7.51 15.86 13.85
CA PHE A 128 8.76 16.25 13.21
C PHE A 128 9.69 16.98 14.18
N TYR A 129 9.16 17.92 14.97
CA TYR A 129 9.91 18.63 15.99
C TYR A 129 10.37 17.70 17.12
N ALA A 130 9.50 16.80 17.60
CA ALA A 130 9.88 15.82 18.60
C ALA A 130 11.01 14.89 18.11
N PHE A 131 10.98 14.48 16.85
CA PHE A 131 12.07 13.71 16.25
C PHE A 131 13.35 14.57 16.13
N GLN A 132 13.22 15.84 15.76
CA GLN A 132 14.37 16.75 15.72
C GLN A 132 15.07 16.87 17.09
N GLN A 133 14.33 16.88 18.19
CA GLN A 133 14.89 16.99 19.54
C GLN A 133 15.45 15.68 20.09
N HIS A 134 15.04 14.53 19.53
CA HIS A 134 15.38 13.21 20.08
C HIS A 134 16.08 12.33 19.03
N GLN A 135 17.40 12.50 18.96
CA GLN A 135 18.32 11.73 18.10
C GLN A 135 19.55 11.28 18.91
N SER A 136 19.35 10.43 19.91
CA SER A 136 20.41 9.94 20.81
C SER A 136 21.24 8.78 20.25
N THR A 137 20.90 8.27 19.06
CA THR A 137 21.60 7.19 18.36
C THR A 137 21.94 7.61 16.93
N PHE A 138 22.94 6.97 16.32
CA PHE A 138 23.31 7.24 14.93
C PHE A 138 22.17 6.88 13.96
N GLU A 139 21.41 5.85 14.28
CA GLU A 139 20.23 5.41 13.54
C GLU A 139 19.15 6.49 13.58
N ALA A 140 18.86 7.07 14.76
CA ALA A 140 17.89 8.16 14.89
C ALA A 140 18.34 9.42 14.13
N GLU A 141 19.63 9.78 14.23
CA GLU A 141 20.21 10.91 13.46
C GLU A 141 20.07 10.70 11.94
N TYR A 142 20.40 9.50 11.46
CA TYR A 142 20.31 9.16 10.03
C TYR A 142 18.87 9.18 9.53
N CYS A 143 17.94 8.59 10.29
CA CYS A 143 16.52 8.58 9.96
C CYS A 143 15.94 10.00 9.93
N PHE A 144 16.25 10.84 10.93
CA PHE A 144 15.80 12.23 10.94
C PHE A 144 16.39 13.02 9.78
N LYS A 145 17.69 12.85 9.48
CA LYS A 145 18.33 13.52 8.34
C LYS A 145 17.66 13.15 7.01
N SER A 146 17.31 11.87 6.83
CA SER A 146 16.60 11.40 5.64
C SER A 146 15.19 12.01 5.54
N LEU A 147 14.45 12.03 6.66
CA LEU A 147 13.13 12.66 6.72
C LEU A 147 13.20 14.17 6.44
N LYS A 148 14.18 14.85 7.03
CA LYS A 148 14.43 16.27 6.82
C LYS A 148 14.75 16.57 5.36
N MET A 149 15.58 15.75 4.72
CA MET A 149 15.86 15.89 3.28
C MET A 149 14.57 15.79 2.47
N ALA A 150 13.72 14.78 2.73
CA ALA A 150 12.44 14.64 2.05
C ALA A 150 11.53 15.87 2.24
N ARG A 151 11.48 16.41 3.46
CA ARG A 151 10.75 17.64 3.80
C ARG A 151 11.29 18.87 3.09
N ASP A 152 12.61 19.06 3.09
CA ASP A 152 13.26 20.23 2.52
C ASP A 152 13.25 20.22 0.97
N THR A 153 13.09 19.05 0.34
CA THR A 153 12.93 18.91 -1.11
C THR A 153 11.47 18.74 -1.56
N TRP A 154 10.51 18.85 -0.64
CA TRP A 154 9.10 18.71 -0.97
C TRP A 154 8.66 19.86 -1.89
N SER A 155 7.84 19.55 -2.90
CA SER A 155 7.54 20.50 -3.99
C SER A 155 6.68 21.69 -3.57
N ASP A 156 6.06 21.63 -2.40
CA ASP A 156 5.20 22.67 -1.83
C ASP A 156 5.35 22.76 -0.30
N ASP A 157 4.67 23.74 0.30
CA ASP A 157 4.67 23.96 1.75
C ASP A 157 3.69 23.02 2.51
N GLN A 158 3.25 21.90 1.90
CA GLN A 158 2.25 20.99 2.46
C GLN A 158 2.83 19.65 2.90
N PHE A 159 4.14 19.54 3.11
CA PHE A 159 4.78 18.30 3.57
C PHE A 159 4.04 17.68 4.78
N HIS A 160 3.77 18.46 5.82
CA HIS A 160 3.13 17.97 7.04
C HIS A 160 1.65 17.56 6.86
N ALA A 161 1.02 17.99 5.77
CA ALA A 161 -0.35 17.62 5.40
C ALA A 161 -0.41 16.45 4.40
N SER A 162 0.67 16.17 3.67
CA SER A 162 0.66 15.20 2.55
C SER A 162 1.62 14.02 2.73
N TYR A 163 2.55 14.11 3.68
CA TYR A 163 3.50 13.05 4.00
C TYR A 163 3.05 12.26 5.24
N PHE A 164 2.92 10.95 5.08
CA PHE A 164 2.41 10.05 6.12
C PHE A 164 3.43 8.94 6.44
N MET A 165 3.30 8.32 7.62
CA MET A 165 4.20 7.23 8.02
C MET A 165 3.84 5.89 7.36
N TRP A 166 3.77 5.79 6.02
CA TRP A 166 3.29 4.57 5.33
C TRP A 166 4.02 3.27 5.74
N ASP A 167 5.31 3.19 5.42
CA ASP A 167 6.09 1.96 5.60
C ASP A 167 6.52 1.74 7.06
N SER A 168 6.89 2.82 7.74
CA SER A 168 7.25 2.78 9.16
C SER A 168 6.07 2.31 10.02
N PHE A 169 4.86 2.84 9.77
CA PHE A 169 3.66 2.39 10.48
C PHE A 169 3.35 0.93 10.17
N THR A 170 3.52 0.49 8.92
CA THR A 170 3.37 -0.92 8.54
C THR A 170 4.31 -1.83 9.34
N SER A 171 5.57 -1.41 9.53
CA SER A 171 6.54 -2.13 10.37
C SER A 171 6.08 -2.21 11.82
N GLY A 172 5.55 -1.12 12.38
CA GLY A 172 4.96 -1.10 13.72
C GLY A 172 3.78 -2.05 13.87
N VAL A 173 2.85 -2.03 12.91
CA VAL A 173 1.69 -2.94 12.87
C VAL A 173 2.16 -4.39 12.80
N ALA A 174 3.17 -4.70 11.99
CA ALA A 174 3.74 -6.03 11.88
C ALA A 174 4.38 -6.51 13.19
N ILE A 175 5.24 -5.71 13.81
CA ILE A 175 5.92 -6.05 15.07
C ILE A 175 4.91 -6.27 16.20
N SER A 176 3.95 -5.35 16.35
CA SER A 176 2.88 -5.48 17.35
C SER A 176 2.02 -6.72 17.10
N GLY A 177 1.67 -7.01 15.84
CA GLY A 177 0.93 -8.22 15.48
C GLY A 177 1.69 -9.50 15.84
N MET A 178 2.96 -9.61 15.43
CA MET A 178 3.80 -10.78 15.73
C MET A 178 4.01 -10.99 17.24
N ARG A 179 4.02 -9.91 18.03
CA ARG A 179 4.09 -9.98 19.49
C ARG A 179 2.77 -10.48 20.10
N ASN A 180 1.66 -9.87 19.70
CA ASN A 180 0.37 -10.03 20.36
C ASN A 180 -0.40 -11.29 19.90
N ASP A 181 -0.13 -11.81 18.70
CA ASP A 181 -0.76 -13.03 18.19
C ASP A 181 -0.42 -14.27 19.06
N LYS A 182 0.60 -14.19 19.92
CA LYS A 182 0.91 -15.23 20.93
C LYS A 182 -0.08 -15.28 22.09
N ASP A 183 -0.71 -14.15 22.42
CA ASP A 183 -1.53 -14.01 23.62
C ASP A 183 -3.04 -14.02 23.32
N CYS A 184 -3.44 -13.98 22.03
CA CYS A 184 -4.81 -13.99 21.47
C CYS A 184 -5.83 -12.99 22.07
N LEU A 185 -5.46 -12.24 23.10
CA LEU A 185 -6.29 -11.31 23.87
C LEU A 185 -6.08 -9.86 23.44
N HIS A 186 -4.91 -9.54 22.92
CA HIS A 186 -4.51 -8.18 22.56
C HIS A 186 -4.59 -8.00 21.05
N GLY A 187 -5.30 -6.96 20.60
CA GLY A 187 -5.33 -6.56 19.19
C GLY A 187 -3.98 -6.03 18.72
N ASN A 188 -3.97 -5.05 17.83
CA ASN A 188 -2.73 -4.34 17.50
C ASN A 188 -2.59 -3.10 18.39
N ASP A 189 -1.38 -2.79 18.84
CA ASP A 189 -1.14 -1.67 19.76
C ASP A 189 -1.27 -0.32 19.06
N PHE A 190 -1.00 -0.30 17.76
CA PHE A 190 -0.87 0.94 16.98
C PHE A 190 -2.02 1.16 16.00
N ALA A 191 -2.71 0.10 15.58
CA ALA A 191 -3.80 0.18 14.61
C ALA A 191 -5.10 -0.43 15.12
N GLU A 192 -6.22 0.13 14.67
CA GLU A 192 -7.50 -0.59 14.68
C GLU A 192 -7.57 -1.49 13.45
N LEU A 193 -7.97 -2.75 13.65
CA LEU A 193 -7.98 -3.78 12.62
C LEU A 193 -9.40 -4.34 12.44
N GLU A 194 -9.82 -4.50 11.20
CA GLU A 194 -11.11 -5.08 10.80
C GLU A 194 -10.88 -6.16 9.74
N TYR A 195 -11.66 -7.24 9.76
CA TYR A 195 -11.65 -8.18 8.63
C TYR A 195 -12.55 -7.65 7.52
N MET A 196 -11.99 -7.53 6.32
CA MET A 196 -12.72 -7.11 5.13
C MET A 196 -12.59 -8.16 4.03
N ASN A 197 -13.59 -8.23 3.17
CA ASN A 197 -13.58 -9.08 1.98
C ASN A 197 -13.22 -8.21 0.79
N ILE A 198 -11.99 -8.36 0.28
CA ILE A 198 -11.44 -7.49 -0.76
C ILE A 198 -10.92 -8.29 -1.94
N THR A 199 -10.66 -7.62 -3.05
CA THR A 199 -9.86 -8.14 -4.16
C THR A 199 -9.00 -7.04 -4.75
N VAL A 200 -8.02 -7.41 -5.57
CA VAL A 200 -7.22 -6.45 -6.35
C VAL A 200 -7.79 -6.42 -7.77
N ILE A 201 -8.21 -5.26 -8.24
CA ILE A 201 -8.62 -5.10 -9.63
C ILE A 201 -7.37 -5.13 -10.52
N THR A 202 -7.35 -6.01 -11.52
CA THR A 202 -6.16 -6.21 -12.38
C THR A 202 -6.36 -5.77 -13.82
N SER A 203 -7.61 -5.50 -14.22
CA SER A 203 -7.96 -5.08 -15.57
C SER A 203 -9.38 -4.50 -15.58
N ASN A 204 -9.75 -3.81 -16.65
CA ASN A 204 -10.99 -3.05 -16.79
C ASN A 204 -11.93 -3.65 -17.83
N GLU A 205 -13.23 -3.46 -17.64
CA GLU A 205 -14.23 -3.91 -18.60
C GLU A 205 -14.14 -3.19 -19.96
N PRO A 206 -14.50 -3.84 -21.07
CA PRO A 206 -15.10 -5.18 -21.14
C PRO A 206 -14.07 -6.32 -21.06
N TYR A 207 -14.36 -7.33 -20.21
CA TYR A 207 -13.48 -8.48 -20.05
C TYR A 207 -13.49 -9.41 -21.26
N GLY A 208 -12.30 -9.89 -21.67
CA GLY A 208 -12.14 -10.92 -22.69
C GLY A 208 -12.28 -10.41 -24.12
N ILE A 209 -12.41 -9.10 -24.33
CA ILE A 209 -12.33 -8.49 -25.65
C ILE A 209 -10.85 -8.34 -26.02
N TYR A 210 -10.50 -8.87 -27.19
CA TYR A 210 -9.17 -8.68 -27.75
C TYR A 210 -9.13 -7.34 -28.47
N ASP A 211 -8.64 -6.31 -27.78
CA ASP A 211 -8.38 -4.98 -28.33
C ASP A 211 -6.88 -4.67 -28.46
N GLY A 212 -6.02 -5.64 -28.10
CA GLY A 212 -4.57 -5.53 -28.13
C GLY A 212 -3.95 -4.80 -26.93
N SER A 213 -4.76 -4.31 -25.98
CA SER A 213 -4.26 -3.52 -24.84
C SER A 213 -3.63 -4.36 -23.73
N ASN A 214 -4.03 -5.63 -23.60
CA ASN A 214 -3.65 -6.47 -22.48
C ASN A 214 -2.48 -7.41 -22.84
N PRO A 215 -1.25 -7.15 -22.36
CA PRO A 215 -0.05 -7.91 -22.74
C PRO A 215 0.02 -9.33 -22.18
N LEU A 216 -0.96 -9.73 -21.35
CA LEU A 216 -1.11 -11.11 -20.88
C LEU A 216 -1.83 -11.98 -21.92
N PHE A 217 -2.57 -11.37 -22.86
CA PHE A 217 -3.36 -12.04 -23.88
C PHE A 217 -2.95 -11.64 -25.30
N ASP A 218 -2.55 -10.38 -25.50
CA ASP A 218 -2.18 -9.82 -26.80
C ASP A 218 -0.96 -10.52 -27.42
N GLY A 219 -1.01 -10.82 -28.72
CA GLY A 219 0.11 -11.44 -29.44
C GLY A 219 0.43 -12.89 -29.03
N HIS A 220 -0.39 -13.52 -28.18
CA HIS A 220 -0.15 -14.87 -27.65
C HIS A 220 -1.23 -15.88 -28.06
N ALA A 221 -0.81 -17.00 -28.65
CA ALA A 221 -1.71 -18.11 -28.97
C ALA A 221 -2.32 -18.75 -27.71
N VAL A 222 -1.54 -18.79 -26.62
CA VAL A 222 -1.95 -19.20 -25.28
C VAL A 222 -1.66 -18.04 -24.32
N PRO A 223 -2.63 -17.57 -23.53
CA PRO A 223 -2.40 -16.48 -22.59
C PRO A 223 -1.22 -16.76 -21.64
N LYS A 224 -0.47 -15.71 -21.28
CA LYS A 224 0.60 -15.82 -20.28
C LYS A 224 0.04 -16.38 -18.97
N PHE A 225 0.90 -17.07 -18.22
CA PHE A 225 0.56 -17.65 -16.91
C PHE A 225 -0.65 -18.60 -16.90
N GLY A 226 -1.08 -19.10 -18.07
CA GLY A 226 -2.25 -19.98 -18.19
C GLY A 226 -3.58 -19.29 -17.89
N LEU A 227 -3.65 -17.96 -18.06
CA LEU A 227 -4.85 -17.20 -17.72
C LEU A 227 -6.03 -17.52 -18.63
N LYS A 228 -7.25 -17.48 -18.06
CA LYS A 228 -8.49 -17.77 -18.77
C LYS A 228 -9.01 -16.51 -19.49
N LYS A 229 -9.30 -16.62 -20.79
CA LYS A 229 -10.01 -15.58 -21.55
C LYS A 229 -11.41 -15.36 -20.98
N GLY A 230 -11.83 -14.11 -20.84
CA GLY A 230 -13.08 -13.73 -20.17
C GLY A 230 -13.02 -13.82 -18.63
N GLY A 231 -11.85 -14.06 -18.04
CA GLY A 231 -11.64 -13.99 -16.59
C GLY A 231 -11.30 -12.58 -16.10
N VAL A 232 -11.09 -12.44 -14.79
CA VAL A 232 -10.83 -11.17 -14.07
C VAL A 232 -9.60 -10.40 -14.56
N HIS A 233 -8.66 -11.07 -15.22
CA HIS A 233 -7.45 -10.46 -15.79
C HIS A 233 -7.57 -10.08 -17.26
N SER A 234 -8.68 -10.39 -17.92
CA SER A 234 -8.78 -10.39 -19.39
C SER A 234 -9.29 -9.10 -20.01
N GLY A 235 -9.46 -8.05 -19.21
CA GLY A 235 -9.90 -6.73 -19.65
C GLY A 235 -8.75 -5.84 -20.11
N HIS A 236 -9.03 -4.56 -20.36
CA HIS A 236 -8.00 -3.55 -20.65
C HIS A 236 -7.09 -3.36 -19.44
N VAL A 237 -5.77 -3.37 -19.64
CA VAL A 237 -4.79 -3.04 -18.60
C VAL A 237 -4.25 -1.65 -18.87
N GLN A 238 -4.24 -0.79 -17.86
CA GLN A 238 -3.64 0.53 -18.02
C GLN A 238 -2.16 0.43 -18.43
N THR A 239 -1.84 0.90 -19.64
CA THR A 239 -0.50 0.78 -20.25
C THR A 239 0.41 1.98 -19.98
N GLY A 240 -0.15 3.07 -19.42
CA GLY A 240 0.61 4.26 -19.06
C GLY A 240 -0.25 5.34 -18.41
N ILE A 241 0.40 6.42 -17.99
CA ILE A 241 -0.26 7.53 -17.27
C ILE A 241 -1.23 8.34 -18.14
N VAL A 242 -1.07 8.29 -19.47
CA VAL A 242 -1.90 8.97 -20.49
C VAL A 242 -2.67 7.98 -21.37
N ASP A 243 -2.96 6.78 -20.85
CA ASP A 243 -3.71 5.75 -21.56
C ASP A 243 -5.09 6.28 -21.99
N SER A 244 -5.33 6.37 -23.30
CA SER A 244 -6.53 6.97 -23.87
C SER A 244 -7.81 6.21 -23.54
N PHE A 245 -7.72 4.89 -23.31
CA PHE A 245 -8.85 4.09 -22.86
C PHE A 245 -9.32 4.53 -21.48
N CYS A 246 -8.37 4.85 -20.60
CA CYS A 246 -8.62 5.24 -19.22
C CYS A 246 -9.17 6.67 -19.09
N ILE A 247 -9.01 7.51 -20.13
CA ILE A 247 -9.50 8.89 -20.14
C ILE A 247 -11.00 8.91 -20.48
N ILE A 248 -11.76 9.71 -19.74
CA ILE A 248 -13.17 9.96 -20.02
C ILE A 248 -13.31 11.40 -20.55
N GLU A 249 -13.80 11.56 -21.78
CA GLU A 249 -14.02 12.88 -22.37
C GLU A 249 -14.98 13.72 -21.50
N GLY A 250 -14.58 14.96 -21.20
CA GLY A 250 -15.34 15.87 -20.33
C GLY A 250 -15.23 15.59 -18.82
N SER A 251 -14.51 14.54 -18.40
CA SER A 251 -14.24 14.23 -16.99
C SER A 251 -12.79 14.57 -16.62
N ARG A 252 -12.58 15.00 -15.38
CA ARG A 252 -11.23 15.09 -14.78
C ARG A 252 -10.76 13.78 -14.16
N LYS A 253 -11.70 12.86 -13.91
CA LYS A 253 -11.50 11.56 -13.26
C LYS A 253 -11.48 10.46 -14.30
N GLY A 254 -10.44 9.64 -14.30
CA GLY A 254 -10.33 8.50 -15.21
C GLY A 254 -11.22 7.32 -14.83
N ARG A 255 -11.34 6.35 -15.74
CA ARG A 255 -12.17 5.14 -15.53
C ARG A 255 -11.40 3.90 -15.08
N CYS A 256 -10.08 3.87 -15.23
CA CYS A 256 -9.33 2.67 -14.92
C CYS A 256 -9.21 2.46 -13.42
N GLU A 257 -9.30 1.20 -13.01
CA GLU A 257 -9.30 0.75 -11.62
C GLU A 257 -8.13 -0.23 -11.35
N ASP A 258 -7.20 -0.43 -12.28
CA ASP A 258 -6.05 -1.33 -12.09
C ASP A 258 -5.31 -1.00 -10.79
N GLY A 259 -5.09 -1.98 -9.94
CA GLY A 259 -4.47 -1.81 -8.63
C GLY A 259 -5.39 -1.26 -7.53
N TYR A 260 -6.68 -1.10 -7.79
CA TYR A 260 -7.65 -0.80 -6.74
C TYR A 260 -7.88 -2.03 -5.85
N THR A 261 -7.63 -1.90 -4.55
CA THR A 261 -8.02 -2.87 -3.52
C THR A 261 -9.50 -2.69 -3.16
N LYS A 262 -10.38 -3.32 -3.93
CA LYS A 262 -11.83 -3.11 -3.86
C LYS A 262 -12.49 -4.06 -2.87
N GLU A 263 -13.37 -3.53 -2.03
CA GLU A 263 -14.25 -4.35 -1.19
C GLU A 263 -15.38 -4.97 -2.02
N ILE A 264 -15.56 -6.29 -1.92
CA ILE A 264 -16.54 -7.05 -2.71
C ILE A 264 -17.17 -8.19 -1.89
N SER A 265 -18.34 -8.66 -2.32
CA SER A 265 -19.11 -9.73 -1.64
C SER A 265 -19.22 -11.05 -2.43
N GLY A 266 -18.35 -11.27 -3.43
CA GLY A 266 -18.39 -12.42 -4.34
C GLY A 266 -17.33 -13.50 -4.09
N LEU A 267 -17.29 -14.52 -4.96
CA LEU A 267 -16.34 -15.64 -4.89
C LEU A 267 -14.87 -15.23 -5.06
N GLU A 268 -14.63 -14.09 -5.72
CA GLU A 268 -13.31 -13.50 -5.90
C GLU A 268 -12.83 -12.71 -4.68
N ALA A 269 -13.61 -12.67 -3.60
CA ALA A 269 -13.24 -11.95 -2.40
C ALA A 269 -12.30 -12.77 -1.52
N VAL A 270 -11.19 -12.17 -1.12
CA VAL A 270 -10.29 -12.72 -0.10
C VAL A 270 -10.50 -11.98 1.21
N ARG A 271 -10.58 -12.75 2.30
CA ARG A 271 -10.75 -12.20 3.65
C ARG A 271 -9.40 -11.75 4.20
N VAL A 272 -9.22 -10.45 4.36
CA VAL A 272 -7.97 -9.81 4.77
C VAL A 272 -8.18 -9.03 6.06
N ARG A 273 -7.17 -9.03 6.95
CA ARG A 273 -7.17 -8.18 8.15
C ARG A 273 -6.67 -6.80 7.75
N VAL A 274 -7.52 -5.78 7.74
CA VAL A 274 -7.21 -4.45 7.23
C VAL A 274 -7.07 -3.48 8.39
N ALA A 275 -5.98 -2.71 8.41
CA ALA A 275 -5.85 -1.56 9.30
C ALA A 275 -6.78 -0.44 8.82
N THR A 276 -7.64 0.05 9.69
CA THR A 276 -8.62 1.10 9.35
C THR A 276 -8.18 2.48 9.76
N LYS A 277 -7.43 2.59 10.86
CA LYS A 277 -6.80 3.83 11.34
C LYS A 277 -5.71 3.55 12.37
N ALA A 278 -4.79 4.51 12.50
CA ALA A 278 -3.85 4.59 13.61
C ALA A 278 -4.57 4.97 14.90
N LYS A 279 -4.19 4.31 16.00
CA LYS A 279 -4.74 4.57 17.33
C LYS A 279 -4.20 5.90 17.86
N SER A 280 -5.10 6.66 18.48
CA SER A 280 -4.74 7.84 19.25
C SER A 280 -3.84 7.46 20.42
N ASN A 281 -2.95 8.37 20.79
CA ASN A 281 -2.13 8.19 21.98
C ASN A 281 -3.02 8.06 23.23
N VAL A 282 -2.70 7.09 24.09
CA VAL A 282 -3.43 6.88 25.35
C VAL A 282 -3.25 8.04 26.33
N ASP A 283 -2.10 8.71 26.28
CA ASP A 283 -1.83 9.94 27.04
C ASP A 283 -2.40 11.16 26.31
N LYS A 284 -3.54 11.63 26.80
CA LYS A 284 -4.24 12.81 26.26
C LYS A 284 -3.46 14.13 26.42
N ASN A 285 -2.43 14.16 27.25
CA ASN A 285 -1.58 15.34 27.45
C ASN A 285 -0.35 15.33 26.54
N SER A 286 -0.06 14.21 25.86
CA SER A 286 1.07 14.13 24.94
C SER A 286 0.81 14.98 23.70
N ARG A 287 1.86 15.67 23.24
CA ARG A 287 1.85 16.38 21.95
C ARG A 287 1.91 15.42 20.76
N LEU A 288 2.35 14.19 20.99
CA LEU A 288 2.33 13.12 20.00
C LEU A 288 0.97 12.44 20.02
N ASP A 289 0.11 12.75 19.07
CA ASP A 289 -1.30 12.37 19.07
C ASP A 289 -1.59 10.94 18.59
N ARG A 290 -0.55 10.18 18.20
CA ARG A 290 -0.64 8.76 17.84
C ARG A 290 0.25 7.92 18.73
N GLU A 291 -0.27 6.76 19.14
CA GLU A 291 0.46 5.81 19.99
C GLU A 291 1.78 5.37 19.35
N PHE A 292 1.75 5.17 18.02
CA PHE A 292 2.93 4.77 17.26
C PHE A 292 4.08 5.78 17.31
N PHE A 293 3.80 7.08 17.32
CA PHE A 293 4.85 8.11 17.29
C PHE A 293 5.81 7.98 18.47
N LYS A 294 5.27 7.77 19.67
CA LYS A 294 6.07 7.62 20.88
C LYS A 294 6.94 6.37 20.79
N SER A 295 6.33 5.21 20.47
CA SER A 295 7.06 3.95 20.34
C SER A 295 8.12 3.99 19.24
N PHE A 296 7.86 4.69 18.14
CA PHE A 296 8.81 4.85 17.04
C PHE A 296 10.04 5.64 17.48
N LEU A 297 9.84 6.78 18.15
CA LEU A 297 10.96 7.59 18.65
C LEU A 297 11.74 6.85 19.74
N GLU A 298 11.07 6.23 20.70
CA GLU A 298 11.72 5.44 21.75
C GLU A 298 12.53 4.28 21.16
N GLY A 299 11.98 3.57 20.16
CA GLY A 299 12.63 2.45 19.49
C GLY A 299 13.91 2.86 18.74
N LEU A 300 13.89 4.00 18.05
CA LEU A 300 15.10 4.50 17.37
C LEU A 300 16.16 5.01 18.34
N ASN A 301 15.75 5.54 19.50
CA ASN A 301 16.64 6.17 20.47
C ASN A 301 17.15 5.21 21.57
N SER A 302 16.71 3.94 21.55
CA SER A 302 17.17 2.91 22.48
C SER A 302 18.36 2.15 21.89
N PRO A 303 19.52 2.09 22.57
CA PRO A 303 20.71 1.37 22.11
C PRO A 303 20.58 -0.17 22.20
#